data_AF-A0A496QCN1-F1
#
_entry.id   AF-A0A496QCN1-F1
#
_cell.length_a   1.000
_cell.length_b   1.000
_cell.length_c   1.000
_cell.angle_alpha   90.00
_cell.angle_beta   90.00
_cell.angle_gamma   90.00
#
_symmetry.space_group_name_H-M   'P 1'
#
loop_
_entity.id
_entity.type
_entity.pdbx_description
1 polymer ?
#
loop_
_entity_poly.entity_id
_entity_poly.type
_entity_poly.pdbx_seq_one_letter_code
_entity_poly.pdbx_strand_id
1 'polypeptide(L)'
;WNDNSGTKKDGVVTIYSALNTLNSMPFADEIKTALNHAHFRPTIPEYSKISEIIRSAIQEYVMNYNKVSAKEVLDKAAAKVNKILK
;
A
#
# COMPACT_ATOMS: atom_id res chain seq x y z
N TRP A 1 13.08 -10.17 -9.19
CA TRP A 1 13.85 -9.92 -10.42
C TRP A 1 13.96 -11.23 -11.20
N ASN A 2 12.92 -11.58 -11.98
CA ASN A 2 12.98 -12.48 -13.15
C ASN A 2 11.55 -12.71 -13.70
N ASP A 3 10.98 -11.71 -14.36
CA ASP A 3 10.00 -11.89 -15.44
C ASP A 3 9.97 -10.65 -16.36
N ASN A 4 10.88 -10.63 -17.34
CA ASN A 4 11.00 -9.59 -18.36
C ASN A 4 9.88 -9.66 -19.44
N SER A 5 8.60 -9.67 -19.06
CA SER A 5 7.49 -9.66 -20.05
C SER A 5 6.41 -8.62 -19.79
N GLY A 6 6.78 -7.48 -19.18
CA GLY A 6 5.90 -6.32 -19.00
C GLY A 6 5.55 -5.58 -20.30
N THR A 7 5.24 -6.28 -21.39
CA THR A 7 4.60 -5.70 -22.58
C THR A 7 3.13 -5.51 -22.31
N LYS A 8 2.78 -4.25 -21.99
CA LYS A 8 1.49 -3.58 -22.25
C LYS A 8 0.24 -4.46 -22.10
N LYS A 9 -0.44 -4.32 -20.96
CA LYS A 9 -1.90 -4.45 -20.90
C LYS A 9 -2.48 -3.15 -20.35
N ASP A 10 -3.29 -2.50 -21.18
CA ASP A 10 -4.39 -1.64 -20.76
C ASP A 10 -4.05 -0.34 -20.02
N GLY A 11 -3.15 0.49 -20.57
CA GLY A 11 -3.00 1.89 -20.13
C GLY A 11 -2.45 2.10 -18.71
N VAL A 12 -2.01 1.03 -18.05
CA VAL A 12 -1.37 1.09 -16.74
C VAL A 12 0.11 1.44 -16.94
N VAL A 13 0.53 2.57 -16.38
CA VAL A 13 1.95 2.91 -16.22
C VAL A 13 2.63 1.78 -15.44
N THR A 14 3.32 0.89 -16.14
CA THR A 14 4.15 -0.12 -15.49
C THR A 14 5.32 0.58 -14.81
N ILE A 15 5.81 0.03 -13.71
CA ILE A 15 6.98 0.56 -12.96
C ILE A 15 8.14 0.85 -13.93
N TYR A 16 8.32 0.04 -14.98
CA TYR A 16 9.30 0.23 -16.05
C TYR A 16 9.17 1.54 -16.83
N SER A 17 7.96 1.99 -17.15
CA SER A 17 7.75 3.29 -17.82
C SER A 17 7.98 4.47 -16.87
N ALA A 18 7.68 4.31 -15.59
CA ALA A 18 7.97 5.29 -14.55
C ALA A 18 9.48 5.37 -14.23
N LEU A 19 10.24 4.26 -14.35
CA LEU A 19 11.68 4.21 -14.08
C LEU A 19 12.50 5.16 -14.98
N ASN A 20 12.13 5.30 -16.26
CA ASN A 20 12.80 6.26 -17.14
C ASN A 20 12.56 7.71 -16.71
N THR A 21 11.38 8.01 -16.16
CA THR A 21 11.05 9.33 -15.62
C THR A 21 11.77 9.56 -14.27
N LEU A 22 11.86 8.53 -13.44
CA LEU A 22 12.54 8.56 -12.14
C LEU A 22 14.01 8.94 -12.24
N ASN A 23 14.72 8.47 -13.27
CA ASN A 23 16.14 8.80 -13.48
C ASN A 23 16.40 10.31 -13.68
N SER A 24 15.37 11.08 -14.06
CA SER A 24 15.47 12.52 -14.27
C SER A 24 15.02 13.35 -13.05
N MET A 25 14.54 12.69 -11.98
CA MET A 25 14.03 13.38 -10.79
C MET A 25 15.13 13.59 -9.74
N PRO A 26 15.08 14.70 -8.98
CA PRO A 26 15.84 14.80 -7.73
C PRO A 26 15.53 13.59 -6.83
N PHE A 27 16.56 13.07 -6.15
CA PHE A 27 16.48 11.90 -5.26
C PHE A 27 16.15 10.55 -5.94
N ALA A 28 16.45 10.42 -7.24
CA ALA A 28 16.17 9.21 -8.01
C ALA A 28 16.72 7.93 -7.36
N ASP A 29 17.93 8.00 -6.79
CA ASP A 29 18.61 6.84 -6.22
C ASP A 29 18.03 6.43 -4.86
N GLU A 30 17.62 7.41 -4.05
CA GLU A 30 16.88 7.17 -2.80
C GLU A 30 15.51 6.56 -3.08
N ILE A 31 14.79 7.04 -4.10
CA ILE A 31 13.50 6.47 -4.49
C ILE A 31 13.67 5.03 -4.98
N LYS A 32 14.66 4.74 -5.85
CA LYS A 32 14.94 3.36 -6.29
C LYS A 32 15.28 2.44 -5.13
N THR A 33 16.08 2.93 -4.17
CA THR A 33 16.42 2.17 -2.98
C THR A 33 15.18 1.86 -2.15
N ALA A 34 14.29 2.83 -1.94
CA ALA A 34 13.03 2.63 -1.23
C ALA A 34 12.09 1.65 -1.96
N LEU A 35 12.03 1.72 -3.30
CA LEU A 35 11.20 0.83 -4.13
C LEU A 35 11.59 -0.64 -3.99
N ASN A 36 12.87 -0.96 -3.71
CA ASN A 36 13.30 -2.34 -3.48
C ASN A 36 12.67 -2.98 -2.22
N HIS A 37 12.21 -2.16 -1.28
CA HIS A 37 11.57 -2.60 -0.04
C HIS A 37 10.06 -2.32 -0.02
N ALA A 38 9.54 -1.66 -1.06
CA ALA A 38 8.14 -1.30 -1.16
C ALA A 38 7.29 -2.53 -1.50
N HIS A 39 6.24 -2.74 -0.70
CA HIS A 39 5.17 -3.67 -1.04
C HIS A 39 4.02 -2.85 -1.62
N PHE A 40 3.70 -3.09 -2.89
CA PHE A 40 2.59 -2.40 -3.54
C PHE A 40 1.26 -2.85 -2.97
N ARG A 41 0.28 -1.93 -3.05
CA ARG A 41 -1.08 -2.17 -2.58
C ARG A 41 -1.71 -3.34 -3.36
N PRO A 42 -2.46 -4.24 -2.69
CA PRO A 42 -3.23 -5.27 -3.36
C PRO A 42 -4.13 -4.70 -4.47
N THR A 43 -4.11 -5.33 -5.64
CA THR A 43 -4.97 -4.98 -6.78
C THR A 43 -6.29 -5.74 -6.72
N ILE A 44 -7.07 -5.51 -5.66
CA ILE A 44 -8.41 -6.09 -5.47
C ILE A 44 -9.48 -4.99 -5.43
N PRO A 45 -10.70 -5.22 -5.96
CA PRO A 45 -11.77 -4.21 -5.97
C PRO A 45 -12.10 -3.65 -4.58
N GLU A 46 -11.95 -4.46 -3.55
CA GLU A 46 -12.28 -4.15 -2.16
C GLU A 46 -11.21 -3.28 -1.48
N TYR A 47 -10.04 -3.09 -2.11
CA TYR A 47 -8.90 -2.44 -1.48
C TYR A 47 -9.24 -1.02 -1.00
N SER A 48 -10.06 -0.27 -1.73
CA SER A 48 -10.49 1.07 -1.30
C SER A 48 -11.17 1.03 0.08
N LYS A 49 -12.09 0.09 0.30
CA LYS A 49 -12.78 -0.09 1.60
C LYS A 49 -11.81 -0.57 2.69
N ILE A 50 -10.90 -1.47 2.35
CA ILE A 50 -9.86 -1.95 3.27
C ILE A 50 -8.95 -0.79 3.71
N SER A 51 -8.56 0.08 2.77
CA SER A 51 -7.71 1.24 3.05
C SER A 51 -8.37 2.25 4.01
N GLU A 52 -9.69 2.43 3.89
CA GLU A 52 -10.46 3.26 4.82
C GLU A 52 -10.48 2.66 6.23
N ILE A 53 -10.66 1.33 6.36
CA ILE A 53 -10.62 0.65 7.66
C ILE A 53 -9.25 0.81 8.32
N ILE A 54 -8.17 0.63 7.57
CA ILE A 54 -6.80 0.82 8.07
C ILE A 54 -6.59 2.27 8.51
N ARG A 55 -7.03 3.25 7.71
CA ARG A 55 -6.94 4.68 8.06
C ARG A 55 -7.70 4.99 9.34
N SER A 56 -8.93 4.50 9.49
CA SER A 56 -9.73 4.68 10.71
C SER A 56 -9.09 4.04 11.93
N ALA A 57 -8.46 2.88 11.79
CA ALA A 57 -7.75 2.21 12.88
C ALA A 57 -6.55 3.05 13.35
N ILE A 58 -5.72 3.56 12.43
CA ILE A 58 -4.61 4.45 12.77
C ILE A 58 -5.14 5.69 13.51
N GLN A 59 -6.22 6.30 13.01
CA GLN A 59 -6.81 7.48 13.63
C GLN A 59 -7.38 7.17 15.04
N GLU A 60 -8.07 6.05 15.22
CA GLU A 60 -8.59 5.63 16.53
C GLU A 60 -7.46 5.50 17.56
N TYR A 61 -6.37 4.82 17.18
CA TYR A 61 -5.22 4.65 18.06
C TYR A 61 -4.55 5.99 18.38
N VAL A 62 -4.23 6.81 17.38
CA VAL A 62 -3.53 8.10 17.59
C VAL A 62 -4.34 9.03 18.51
N MET A 63 -5.65 9.12 18.30
CA MET A 63 -6.52 9.99 19.08
C MET A 63 -6.78 9.48 20.51
N ASN A 64 -6.47 8.21 20.79
CA ASN A 64 -6.77 7.56 22.06
C ASN A 64 -5.59 6.73 22.59
N TYR A 65 -4.35 7.09 22.28
CA TYR A 65 -3.17 6.25 22.49
C TYR A 65 -2.95 5.84 23.96
N ASN A 66 -3.50 6.60 24.91
CA ASN A 66 -3.46 6.36 26.35
C ASN A 66 -4.67 5.59 26.89
N LYS A 67 -5.67 5.29 26.05
CA LYS A 67 -6.93 4.62 26.41
C LYS A 67 -7.13 3.30 25.69
N VAL A 68 -6.56 3.12 24.49
CA VAL A 68 -6.68 1.90 23.69
C VAL A 68 -5.30 1.37 23.33
N SER A 69 -5.16 0.05 23.29
CA SER A 69 -3.92 -0.59 22.81
C SER A 69 -3.91 -0.68 21.28
N ALA A 70 -2.72 -0.61 20.68
CA ALA A 70 -2.57 -0.82 19.24
C ALA A 70 -3.10 -2.21 18.81
N LYS A 71 -2.89 -3.23 19.65
CA LYS A 71 -3.39 -4.59 19.40
C LYS A 71 -4.91 -4.61 19.27
N GLU A 72 -5.63 -4.02 20.22
CA GLU A 72 -7.10 -4.02 20.23
C GLU A 72 -7.67 -3.32 18.98
N VAL A 73 -7.08 -2.19 18.60
CA VAL A 73 -7.51 -1.43 17.41
C VAL A 73 -7.24 -2.22 16.13
N LEU A 74 -6.09 -2.90 16.05
CA LEU A 74 -5.75 -3.77 14.91
C LEU A 74 -6.63 -5.02 14.85
N ASP A 75 -6.98 -5.64 15.98
CA ASP A 75 -7.88 -6.79 16.03
C ASP A 75 -9.28 -6.41 15.51
N LYS A 76 -9.80 -5.24 15.92
CA LYS A 76 -11.06 -4.68 15.40
C LYS A 76 -11.00 -4.42 13.90
N ALA A 77 -9.89 -3.87 13.40
CA ALA A 77 -9.69 -3.61 11.98
C ALA A 77 -9.63 -4.92 11.18
N ALA A 78 -8.87 -5.90 11.65
CA ALA A 78 -8.76 -7.23 11.04
C ALA A 78 -10.12 -7.92 10.96
N ALA A 79 -10.94 -7.86 12.00
CA ALA A 79 -12.29 -8.42 11.99
C ALA A 79 -13.19 -7.77 10.92
N LYS A 80 -13.05 -6.45 10.67
CA LYS A 80 -13.79 -5.75 9.61
C LYS A 80 -13.28 -6.14 8.22
N VAL A 81 -11.97 -6.18 8.02
CA VAL A 81 -11.35 -6.61 6.74
C VAL A 81 -11.74 -8.05 6.41
N ASN A 82 -11.71 -8.96 7.38
CA ASN A 82 -12.11 -10.36 7.19
C ASN A 82 -13.59 -10.53 6.81
N LYS A 83 -14.46 -9.57 7.12
CA LYS A 83 -15.86 -9.60 6.66
C LYS A 83 -16.02 -9.15 5.21
N ILE A 84 -15.08 -8.34 4.71
CA ILE A 84 -15.07 -7.88 3.32
C ILE A 84 -14.48 -8.94 2.39
N LEU A 85 -13.49 -9.68 2.89
CA LEU A 85 -12.78 -10.71 2.13
C LEU A 85 -13.46 -12.10 2.18
N LYS A 86 -14.56 -12.23 2.94
CA LYS A 86 -15.39 -13.44 3.00
C LYS A 86 -16.50 -13.36 1.97
#